data_AF-A0A2M7L9H4-F1
#
_entry.id   AF-A0A2M7L9H4-F1
#
_cell.length_a   1.000
_cell.length_b   1.000
_cell.length_c   1.000
_cell.angle_alpha   90.00
_cell.angle_beta   90.00
_cell.angle_gamma   90.00
#
_symmetry.space_group_name_H-M   'P 1'
#
loop_
_entity.id
_entity.type
_entity.pdbx_description
1 polymer ?
#
loop_
_entity_poly.entity_id
_entity_poly.type
_entity_poly.pdbx_seq_one_letter_code
_entity_poly.pdbx_strand_id
1 'polypeptide(L)'
;MKRLTGLMICMALSPAVYAAPESEMPDAMQHLVTAPDIDFANLRDPFASYLARVSSTGKNALLENQLQLSNREREALEGYDLGSLKLVAIFSMGGERVAMIEDSSNKGFIIRRGNYLGKNNGKIEKITGDTVFLVEQVLDPAGDIIDRQVTLTLNEVNQ
;
A
#
# COMPACT_ATOMS: atom_id res chain seq x y z
N MET A 1 -67.34 -42.10 82.82
CA MET A 1 -65.93 -41.66 82.84
C MET A 1 -65.49 -41.38 81.41
N LYS A 2 -65.09 -40.13 81.11
CA LYS A 2 -64.22 -39.58 80.04
C LYS A 2 -64.09 -40.44 78.75
N ARG A 3 -64.26 -39.90 77.52
CA ARG A 3 -63.40 -38.86 76.91
C ARG A 3 -64.18 -38.07 75.84
N LEU A 4 -64.06 -36.75 75.89
CA LEU A 4 -64.61 -35.77 74.97
C LEU A 4 -63.63 -35.59 73.81
N THR A 5 -64.00 -35.99 72.59
CA THR A 5 -63.24 -35.73 71.37
C THR A 5 -63.62 -34.34 70.84
N GLY A 6 -62.79 -33.34 71.12
CA GLY A 6 -62.92 -32.01 70.55
C GLY A 6 -62.34 -31.96 69.14
N LEU A 7 -63.20 -31.75 68.14
CA LEU A 7 -62.82 -31.47 66.76
C LEU A 7 -62.44 -29.98 66.66
N MET A 8 -61.15 -29.68 66.64
CA MET A 8 -60.63 -28.33 66.41
C MET A 8 -60.54 -28.09 64.90
N ILE A 9 -61.50 -27.36 64.35
CA ILE A 9 -61.48 -26.89 62.95
C ILE A 9 -60.48 -25.73 62.87
N CYS A 10 -59.29 -26.02 62.35
CA CYS A 10 -58.35 -24.98 61.92
C CYS A 10 -58.89 -24.32 60.64
N MET A 11 -59.43 -23.11 60.77
CA MET A 11 -59.74 -22.23 59.64
C MET A 11 -58.42 -21.63 59.14
N ALA A 12 -57.85 -22.23 58.09
CA ALA A 12 -56.66 -21.68 57.45
C ALA A 12 -57.03 -20.40 56.69
N LEU A 13 -56.58 -19.26 57.22
CA LEU A 13 -56.65 -17.97 56.54
C LEU A 13 -55.67 -18.00 55.36
N SER A 14 -56.18 -18.16 54.14
CA SER A 14 -55.36 -18.08 52.93
C SER A 14 -54.71 -16.69 52.82
N PRO A 15 -53.40 -16.58 52.54
CA PRO A 15 -52.79 -15.29 52.28
C PRO A 15 -53.30 -14.75 50.95
N ALA A 16 -53.79 -13.51 50.94
CA ALA A 16 -54.10 -12.80 49.71
C ALA A 16 -52.80 -12.59 48.93
N VAL A 17 -52.66 -13.28 47.80
CA VAL A 17 -51.57 -13.09 46.85
C VAL A 17 -51.80 -11.74 46.16
N TYR A 18 -51.04 -10.72 46.54
CA TYR A 18 -50.97 -9.47 45.77
C TYR A 18 -50.10 -9.72 44.55
N ALA A 19 -50.73 -10.07 43.42
CA ALA A 19 -50.08 -10.10 42.13
C ALA A 19 -49.83 -8.66 41.68
N ALA A 20 -48.56 -8.24 41.62
CA ALA A 20 -48.20 -7.02 40.90
C ALA A 20 -48.65 -7.19 39.43
N PRO A 21 -49.31 -6.18 38.81
CA PRO A 21 -49.67 -6.28 37.41
C PRO A 21 -48.39 -6.47 36.60
N GLU A 22 -48.37 -7.49 35.75
CA GLU A 22 -47.31 -7.70 34.75
C GLU A 22 -47.13 -6.38 34.00
N SER A 23 -45.93 -5.81 34.10
CA SER A 23 -45.58 -4.62 33.35
C SER A 23 -45.48 -5.00 31.88
N GLU A 24 -46.60 -4.97 31.16
CA GLU A 24 -46.61 -5.06 29.71
C GLU A 24 -45.75 -3.90 29.18
N MET A 25 -44.62 -4.25 28.56
CA MET A 25 -43.72 -3.26 27.97
C MET A 25 -44.47 -2.51 26.85
N PRO A 26 -44.38 -1.17 26.77
CA PRO A 26 -45.10 -0.42 25.74
C PRO A 26 -44.65 -0.87 24.34
N ASP A 27 -45.64 -0.99 23.43
CA ASP A 27 -45.50 -1.42 22.01
C ASP A 27 -44.33 -0.73 21.27
N ALA A 28 -44.02 0.52 21.65
CA ALA A 28 -42.89 1.28 21.14
C ALA A 28 -41.50 0.63 21.33
N MET A 29 -41.35 -0.33 22.25
CA MET A 29 -40.10 -1.07 22.47
C MET A 29 -39.99 -2.34 21.63
N GLN A 30 -41.07 -2.78 20.97
CA GLN A 30 -41.11 -4.02 20.20
C GLN A 30 -40.37 -3.91 18.85
N HIS A 31 -40.09 -2.69 18.39
CA HIS A 31 -39.35 -2.42 17.16
C HIS A 31 -37.90 -1.96 17.39
N LEU A 32 -37.33 -2.29 18.55
CA LEU A 32 -35.90 -2.05 18.80
C LEU A 32 -35.07 -3.00 17.91
N VAL A 33 -34.57 -2.46 16.81
CA VAL A 33 -33.59 -3.14 15.95
C VAL A 33 -32.35 -3.43 16.80
N THR A 34 -32.08 -4.71 17.03
CA THR A 34 -30.83 -5.13 17.68
C THR A 34 -29.68 -4.85 16.72
N ALA A 35 -28.60 -4.27 17.23
CA ALA A 35 -27.42 -4.00 16.44
C ALA A 35 -26.86 -5.31 15.86
N PRO A 36 -26.38 -5.32 14.60
CA PRO A 36 -25.71 -6.49 14.05
C PRO A 36 -24.45 -6.80 14.85
N ASP A 37 -24.08 -8.09 14.88
CA ASP A 37 -22.82 -8.52 15.48
C ASP A 37 -21.64 -7.99 14.62
N ILE A 38 -20.69 -7.30 15.26
CA ILE A 38 -19.56 -6.67 14.59
C ILE A 38 -18.31 -7.49 14.89
N ASP A 39 -17.72 -8.08 13.84
CA ASP A 39 -16.41 -8.72 13.95
C ASP A 39 -15.29 -7.68 14.01
N PHE A 40 -14.94 -7.27 15.23
CA PHE A 40 -13.87 -6.30 15.47
C PHE A 40 -12.48 -6.81 15.05
N ALA A 41 -12.27 -8.12 14.90
CA ALA A 41 -10.97 -8.68 14.54
C ALA A 41 -10.64 -8.46 13.05
N ASN A 42 -11.66 -8.47 12.19
CA ASN A 42 -11.50 -8.28 10.74
C ASN A 42 -12.00 -6.90 10.26
N LEU A 43 -12.39 -6.01 11.18
CA LEU A 43 -12.88 -4.70 10.82
C LEU A 43 -11.74 -3.81 10.31
N ARG A 44 -11.95 -3.24 9.12
CA ARG A 44 -11.04 -2.24 8.57
C ARG A 44 -10.96 -1.06 9.53
N ASP A 45 -9.74 -0.67 9.91
CA ASP A 45 -9.50 0.53 10.70
C ASP A 45 -10.07 1.77 9.97
N PRO A 46 -11.07 2.46 10.57
CA PRO A 46 -11.71 3.62 9.96
C PRO A 46 -10.80 4.85 9.89
N PHE A 47 -9.67 4.84 10.60
CA PHE A 47 -8.67 5.91 10.60
C PHE A 47 -7.42 5.56 9.80
N ALA A 48 -7.33 4.33 9.27
CA ALA A 48 -6.26 3.99 8.35
C ALA A 48 -6.37 4.82 7.08
N SER A 49 -5.34 5.62 6.81
CA SER A 49 -5.24 6.46 5.63
C SER A 49 -5.42 5.65 4.35
N TYR A 50 -6.34 6.08 3.49
CA TYR A 50 -6.51 5.51 2.16
C TYR A 50 -5.20 5.59 1.36
N LEU A 51 -4.54 6.75 1.36
CA LEU A 51 -3.28 6.97 0.63
C LEU A 51 -2.16 6.02 1.10
N ALA A 52 -2.07 5.75 2.40
CA ALA A 52 -1.08 4.81 2.94
C ALA A 52 -1.31 3.37 2.44
N ARG A 53 -2.57 2.98 2.23
CA ARG A 53 -2.91 1.66 1.68
C ARG A 53 -2.62 1.54 0.19
N VAL A 54 -2.99 2.56 -0.59
CA VAL A 54 -2.80 2.46 -2.04
C VAL A 54 -1.31 2.54 -2.37
N SER A 55 -0.56 3.40 -1.67
CA SER A 55 0.91 3.43 -1.80
C SER A 55 1.58 2.12 -1.39
N SER A 56 1.11 1.41 -0.35
CA SER A 56 1.69 0.11 0.01
C SER A 56 1.41 -0.99 -1.02
N THR A 57 0.21 -0.97 -1.62
CA THR A 57 -0.15 -1.88 -2.71
C THR A 57 0.71 -1.63 -3.94
N GLY A 58 0.83 -0.37 -4.37
CA GLY A 58 1.70 0.05 -5.47
C GLY A 58 3.16 -0.30 -5.24
N LYS A 59 3.65 -0.14 -4.00
CA LYS A 59 5.02 -0.50 -3.64
C LYS A 59 5.30 -2.00 -3.82
N ASN A 60 4.36 -2.86 -3.44
CA ASN A 60 4.51 -4.30 -3.67
C ASN A 60 4.56 -4.63 -5.17
N ALA A 61 3.69 -4.02 -5.97
CA ALA A 61 3.69 -4.21 -7.43
C ALA A 61 4.98 -3.70 -8.10
N LEU A 62 5.53 -2.56 -7.66
CA LEU A 62 6.82 -2.08 -8.13
C LEU A 62 7.94 -3.07 -7.79
N LEU A 63 7.97 -3.57 -6.55
CA LEU A 63 8.95 -4.56 -6.11
C LEU A 63 8.87 -5.84 -6.97
N GLU A 64 7.67 -6.32 -7.27
CA GLU A 64 7.48 -7.47 -8.16
C GLU A 64 8.05 -7.22 -9.56
N ASN A 65 7.81 -6.05 -10.16
CA ASN A 65 8.39 -5.69 -11.46
C ASN A 65 9.93 -5.66 -11.41
N GLN A 66 10.50 -5.08 -10.34
CA GLN A 66 11.96 -5.07 -10.13
C GLN A 66 12.53 -6.48 -9.97
N LEU A 67 11.81 -7.38 -9.30
CA LEU A 67 12.19 -8.78 -9.16
C LEU A 67 12.12 -9.53 -10.49
N GLN A 68 11.13 -9.27 -11.35
CA GLN A 68 11.10 -9.86 -12.69
C GLN A 68 12.32 -9.45 -13.52
N LEU A 69 12.74 -8.19 -13.41
CA LEU A 69 13.96 -7.69 -14.04
C LEU A 69 15.23 -8.31 -13.45
N SER A 70 15.21 -8.83 -12.22
CA SER A 70 16.39 -9.43 -11.57
C SER A 70 16.86 -10.75 -12.20
N ASN A 71 16.05 -11.36 -13.07
CA ASN A 71 16.49 -12.51 -13.88
C ASN A 71 17.57 -12.14 -14.91
N ARG A 72 17.83 -10.83 -15.13
CA ARG A 72 18.93 -10.34 -15.96
C ARG A 72 20.13 -9.97 -15.08
N GLU A 73 21.33 -10.01 -15.66
CA GLU A 73 22.49 -9.42 -14.99
C GLU A 73 22.28 -7.91 -14.84
N ARG A 74 22.38 -7.41 -13.60
CA ARG A 74 22.26 -5.99 -13.32
C ARG A 74 23.45 -5.25 -13.90
N GLU A 75 23.17 -4.14 -14.57
CA GLU A 75 24.20 -3.24 -15.06
C GLU A 75 24.79 -2.43 -13.89
N ALA A 76 26.06 -2.04 -14.02
CA ALA A 76 26.78 -1.34 -12.95
C ALA A 76 26.07 -0.04 -12.51
N LEU A 77 25.42 0.66 -13.44
CA LEU A 77 24.76 1.94 -13.18
C LEU A 77 23.41 1.82 -12.47
N GLU A 78 22.86 0.62 -12.31
CA GLU A 78 21.58 0.41 -11.61
C GLU A 78 21.68 0.53 -10.09
N GLY A 79 22.90 0.58 -9.54
CA GLY A 79 23.13 0.82 -8.12
C GLY A 79 23.05 2.30 -7.72
N TYR A 80 23.10 3.20 -8.70
CA TYR A 80 23.26 4.64 -8.47
C TYR A 80 21.94 5.38 -8.54
N ASP A 81 21.87 6.53 -7.87
CA ASP A 81 20.74 7.44 -8.05
C ASP A 81 20.86 8.14 -9.40
N LEU A 82 19.77 8.25 -10.17
CA LEU A 82 19.84 8.87 -11.50
C LEU A 82 20.33 10.33 -11.44
N GLY A 83 19.99 11.07 -10.38
CA GLY A 83 20.43 12.45 -10.19
C GLY A 83 21.92 12.60 -9.87
N SER A 84 22.59 11.51 -9.49
CA SER A 84 24.04 11.48 -9.27
C SER A 84 24.85 11.20 -10.53
N LEU A 85 24.19 10.68 -11.56
CA LEU A 85 24.82 10.32 -12.82
C LEU A 85 24.95 11.56 -13.72
N LYS A 86 26.09 11.66 -14.42
CA LYS A 86 26.37 12.78 -15.32
C LYS A 86 26.69 12.26 -16.72
N LEU A 87 26.08 12.87 -17.74
CA LEU A 87 26.45 12.61 -19.13
C LEU A 87 27.70 13.41 -19.48
N VAL A 88 28.77 12.71 -19.86
CA VAL A 88 30.10 13.30 -20.08
C VAL A 88 30.51 13.29 -21.56
N ALA A 89 30.07 12.29 -22.32
CA ALA A 89 30.34 12.25 -23.76
C ALA A 89 29.26 11.48 -24.51
N ILE A 90 29.11 11.81 -25.79
CA ILE A 90 28.41 10.99 -26.77
C ILE A 90 29.30 10.85 -27.99
N PHE A 91 29.42 9.63 -28.50
CA PHE A 91 30.23 9.34 -29.68
C PHE A 91 29.61 8.22 -30.51
N SER A 92 30.06 8.08 -31.75
CA SER A 92 29.64 7.01 -32.65
C SER A 92 30.66 5.88 -32.62
N MET A 93 30.21 4.65 -32.41
CA MET A 93 31.04 3.46 -32.41
C MET A 93 30.38 2.39 -33.28
N GLY A 94 31.02 2.04 -34.40
CA GLY A 94 30.49 1.05 -35.34
C GLY A 94 29.17 1.46 -36.02
N GLY A 95 28.93 2.77 -36.18
CA GLY A 95 27.69 3.29 -36.78
C GLY A 95 26.54 3.48 -35.79
N GLU A 96 26.71 3.06 -34.53
CA GLU A 96 25.75 3.30 -33.46
C GLU A 96 26.20 4.43 -32.54
N ARG A 97 25.26 5.25 -32.07
CA ARG A 97 25.54 6.22 -31.00
C ARG A 97 25.62 5.54 -29.66
N VAL A 98 26.68 5.84 -28.94
CA VAL A 98 26.94 5.41 -27.57
C VAL A 98 27.20 6.62 -26.69
N ALA A 99 26.88 6.52 -25.41
CA ALA A 99 27.08 7.59 -24.44
C ALA A 99 27.99 7.13 -23.31
N MET A 100 28.69 8.09 -22.69
CA MET A 100 29.51 7.86 -21.51
C MET A 100 28.90 8.59 -20.32
N ILE A 101 28.57 7.82 -19.29
CA ILE A 101 28.01 8.30 -18.03
C ILE A 101 29.07 8.20 -16.96
N GLU A 102 29.18 9.23 -16.14
CA GLU A 102 30.03 9.26 -14.96
C GLU A 102 29.18 9.12 -13.71
N ASP A 103 29.65 8.30 -12.77
CA ASP A 103 29.02 8.14 -11.46
C ASP A 103 29.46 9.22 -10.45
N SER A 104 28.93 9.16 -9.23
CA SER A 104 29.32 10.07 -8.14
C SER A 104 30.79 9.93 -7.71
N SER A 105 31.47 8.86 -8.11
CA SER A 105 32.87 8.58 -7.81
C SER A 105 33.82 8.96 -8.97
N ASN A 106 33.31 9.65 -9.99
CA ASN A 106 34.02 10.05 -11.21
C ASN A 106 34.48 8.86 -12.08
N LYS A 107 33.81 7.70 -11.97
CA LYS A 107 34.06 6.55 -12.82
C LYS A 107 33.15 6.59 -14.04
N GLY A 108 33.76 6.53 -15.23
CA GLY A 108 33.06 6.50 -16.51
C GLY A 108 32.58 5.10 -16.90
N PHE A 109 31.37 5.02 -17.45
CA PHE A 109 30.72 3.82 -17.96
C PHE A 109 30.13 4.11 -19.34
N ILE A 110 30.35 3.21 -20.30
CA ILE A 110 29.78 3.31 -21.65
C ILE A 110 28.42 2.62 -21.67
N ILE A 111 27.43 3.31 -22.23
CA ILE A 111 26.05 2.84 -22.35
C ILE A 111 25.56 2.92 -23.81
N ARG A 112 24.59 2.07 -24.12
CA ARG A 112 23.91 1.96 -25.41
C ARG A 112 22.40 2.03 -25.25
N ARG A 113 21.69 2.15 -26.37
CA ARG A 113 20.23 1.99 -26.38
C ARG A 113 19.85 0.61 -25.81
N GLY A 114 18.85 0.59 -24.93
CA GLY A 114 18.38 -0.61 -24.24
C GLY A 114 19.10 -0.92 -22.92
N ASN A 115 20.21 -0.24 -22.60
CA ASN A 115 20.83 -0.34 -21.29
C ASN A 115 19.99 0.33 -20.20
N TYR A 116 20.27 -0.03 -18.95
CA TYR A 116 19.55 0.40 -17.76
C TYR A 116 20.47 1.13 -16.78
N LEU A 117 19.97 2.22 -16.21
CA LEU A 117 20.68 3.03 -15.24
C LEU A 117 19.72 3.54 -14.18
N GLY A 118 20.28 3.89 -13.02
CA GLY A 118 19.48 4.38 -11.91
C GLY A 118 18.80 3.25 -11.12
N LYS A 119 18.50 3.54 -9.86
CA LYS A 119 17.76 2.63 -8.95
C LYS A 119 16.35 2.29 -9.42
N ASN A 120 15.74 3.14 -10.25
CA ASN A 120 14.38 2.97 -10.75
C ASN A 120 14.33 2.23 -12.12
N ASN A 121 15.40 1.50 -12.46
CA ASN A 121 15.53 0.74 -13.70
C ASN A 121 15.27 1.59 -14.95
N GLY A 122 15.89 2.76 -15.01
CA GLY A 122 15.77 3.70 -16.12
C GLY A 122 16.32 3.10 -17.41
N LYS A 123 15.44 2.77 -18.36
CA LYS A 123 15.81 2.16 -19.65
C LYS A 123 16.07 3.21 -20.70
N ILE A 124 17.21 3.12 -21.39
CA ILE A 124 17.56 4.04 -22.48
C ILE A 124 16.76 3.71 -23.73
N GLU A 125 15.93 4.65 -24.16
CA GLU A 125 15.13 4.54 -25.37
C GLU A 125 15.86 5.13 -26.59
N LYS A 126 16.60 6.23 -26.40
CA LYS A 126 17.27 6.94 -27.50
C LYS A 126 18.51 7.70 -27.05
N ILE A 127 19.54 7.69 -27.89
CA ILE A 127 20.74 8.52 -27.74
C ILE A 127 20.83 9.47 -28.96
N THR A 128 20.90 10.77 -28.69
CA THR A 128 21.04 11.84 -29.70
C THR A 128 22.47 12.39 -29.70
N GLY A 129 22.74 13.57 -30.27
CA GLY A 129 24.10 14.11 -30.34
C GLY A 129 24.61 14.67 -29.00
N ASP A 130 23.69 15.17 -28.20
CA ASP A 130 23.92 15.88 -26.93
C ASP A 130 23.09 15.31 -25.78
N THR A 131 22.12 14.45 -26.07
CA THR A 131 21.07 14.08 -25.11
C THR A 131 20.80 12.57 -25.11
N VAL A 132 20.63 12.00 -23.91
CA VAL A 132 20.15 10.64 -23.68
C VAL A 132 18.74 10.67 -23.12
N PHE A 133 17.81 9.97 -23.78
CA PHE A 133 16.41 9.83 -23.36
C PHE A 133 16.20 8.45 -22.75
N LEU A 134 15.62 8.42 -21.56
CA LEU A 134 15.31 7.20 -20.83
C LEU A 134 13.94 7.27 -20.16
N VAL A 135 13.42 6.11 -19.78
CA VAL A 135 12.15 5.97 -19.06
C VAL A 135 12.39 5.22 -17.75
N GLU A 136 11.95 5.79 -16.64
CA GLU A 136 11.98 5.17 -15.31
C GLU A 136 10.57 4.74 -14.88
N GLN A 137 10.48 3.67 -14.10
CA GLN A 137 9.22 3.30 -13.45
C GLN A 137 9.18 3.90 -12.05
N VAL A 138 8.16 4.72 -11.78
CA VAL A 138 7.96 5.37 -10.48
C VAL A 138 6.52 5.19 -10.01
N LEU A 139 6.30 5.32 -8.70
CA LEU A 139 4.96 5.36 -8.14
C LEU A 139 4.44 6.79 -8.12
N ASP A 140 3.24 6.96 -8.66
CA ASP A 140 2.46 8.17 -8.43
C ASP A 140 1.93 8.21 -6.98
N PRO A 141 1.62 9.39 -6.40
CA PRO A 141 0.87 9.51 -5.15
C PRO A 141 -0.40 8.64 -5.06
N ALA A 142 -1.05 8.35 -6.19
CA ALA A 142 -2.18 7.44 -6.24
C ALA A 142 -1.80 5.97 -6.05
N GLY A 143 -0.52 5.61 -6.03
CA GLY A 143 -0.02 4.23 -5.91
C GLY A 143 0.06 3.47 -7.24
N ASP A 144 -0.20 4.13 -8.36
CA ASP A 144 -0.05 3.56 -9.69
C ASP A 144 1.40 3.64 -10.17
N ILE A 145 1.83 2.63 -10.92
CA ILE A 145 3.16 2.60 -11.56
C ILE A 145 3.06 3.37 -12.87
N ILE A 146 3.86 4.43 -13.00
CA ILE A 146 3.90 5.27 -14.19
C ILE A 146 5.31 5.29 -14.79
N ASP A 147 5.34 5.40 -16.12
CA ASP A 147 6.55 5.60 -16.88
C ASP A 147 6.90 7.10 -16.88
N ARG A 148 7.99 7.45 -16.19
CA ARG A 148 8.51 8.81 -16.14
C ARG A 148 9.62 8.98 -17.18
N GLN A 149 9.39 9.88 -18.12
CA GLN A 149 10.42 10.24 -19.09
C GLN A 149 11.48 11.14 -18.44
N VAL A 150 12.75 10.75 -18.57
CA VAL A 150 13.89 11.50 -18.07
C VAL A 150 14.91 11.72 -19.19
N THR A 151 15.61 12.84 -19.10
CA THR A 151 16.54 13.30 -20.11
C THR A 151 17.86 13.68 -19.43
N LEU A 152 18.97 13.12 -19.89
CA LEU A 152 20.31 13.52 -19.49
C LEU A 152 20.94 14.29 -20.65
N THR A 153 21.28 15.55 -20.41
CA THR A 153 21.92 16.43 -21.39
C THR A 153 23.42 16.53 -21.11
N LEU A 154 24.20 16.65 -22.17
CA LEU A 154 25.63 16.87 -22.08
C LEU A 154 25.85 18.27 -21.49
N ASN A 155 26.59 18.35 -20.39
CA ASN A 155 26.99 19.65 -19.87
C ASN A 155 28.09 20.20 -20.79
N GLU A 156 27.80 21.29 -21.50
CA GLU A 156 28.83 22.00 -22.26
C GLU A 156 29.87 22.56 -21.29
N VAL A 157 31.05 21.94 -21.25
CA VAL A 157 32.21 22.51 -20.55
C VAL A 157 32.80 23.56 -21.48
N ASN A 158 32.23 24.76 -21.45
CA ASN A 158 32.84 25.95 -22.02
C ASN A 158 33.82 26.49 -20.96
N GLN A 159 35.08 26.02 -21.01
CA GLN A 159 36.20 26.59 -20.24
C GLN A 159 37.26 27.10 -21.21
#